data_AF-A0A8H5DSQ3-F1
#
_entry.id   AF-A0A8H5DSQ3-F1
#
_cell.length_a   1.000
_cell.length_b   1.000
_cell.length_c   1.000
_cell.angle_alpha   90.00
_cell.angle_beta   90.00
_cell.angle_gamma   90.00
#
_symmetry.space_group_name_H-M   'P 1'
#
loop_
_entity.id
_entity.type
_entity.pdbx_description
1 polymer ?
#
loop_
_entity_poly.entity_id
_entity_poly.type
_entity_poly.pdbx_seq_one_letter_code
_entity_poly.pdbx_strand_id
1 'polypeptide(L)'
;MSILETFGIMSKLGYHTGDNATSNNTCLESIARRLKENLNIDYDPKKHRIRCIGHIINVSLQAFLLGSSNEALIAAFEAASEATSEYLLIRFSQALTTRRRRGRRRLSRSDVDEDYLGIEGIPALRKLHGLAVWARCSSLNSQLWDDEVGLRLSQAPM
;
A
#
# COMPACT_ATOMS: atom_id res chain seq x y z
N MET A 1 15.58 22.37 -21.62
CA MET A 1 15.55 23.05 -20.32
C MET A 1 14.65 22.25 -19.38
N SER A 2 15.13 21.82 -18.23
CA SER A 2 14.29 21.08 -17.25
C SER A 2 13.39 22.03 -16.45
N ILE A 3 12.32 21.52 -15.82
CA ILE A 3 11.47 22.31 -14.90
C ILE A 3 12.32 22.92 -13.78
N LEU A 4 13.28 22.16 -13.24
CA LEU A 4 14.18 22.62 -12.18
C LEU A 4 15.07 23.79 -12.61
N GLU A 5 15.55 23.79 -13.86
CA GLU A 5 16.29 24.92 -14.45
C GLU A 5 15.39 26.14 -14.63
N THR A 6 14.16 25.92 -15.13
CA THR A 6 13.18 26.99 -15.40
C THR A 6 12.83 27.77 -14.13
N PHE A 7 12.68 27.06 -13.01
CA PHE A 7 12.40 27.68 -11.71
C PHE A 7 13.67 28.04 -10.91
N GLY A 8 14.87 27.77 -11.42
CA GLY A 8 16.13 28.08 -10.73
C GLY A 8 16.31 27.34 -9.40
N ILE A 9 15.77 26.12 -9.28
CA ILE A 9 15.75 25.34 -8.02
C ILE A 9 16.67 24.11 -8.04
N MET A 10 17.46 23.90 -9.09
CA MET A 10 18.35 22.72 -9.18
C MET A 10 19.22 22.53 -7.94
N SER A 11 19.86 23.59 -7.43
CA SER A 11 20.72 23.52 -6.24
C SER A 11 19.96 23.48 -4.90
N LYS A 12 18.62 23.55 -4.93
CA LYS A 12 17.75 23.60 -3.74
C LYS A 12 16.87 22.36 -3.61
N LEU A 13 17.17 21.30 -4.36
CA LEU A 13 16.39 20.08 -4.32
C LEU A 13 16.64 19.34 -2.99
N GLY A 14 15.58 19.18 -2.21
CA GLY A 14 15.58 18.39 -0.98
C GLY A 14 15.10 16.96 -1.26
N TYR A 15 13.94 16.61 -0.71
CA TYR A 15 13.34 15.29 -0.86
C TYR A 15 12.22 15.28 -1.89
N HIS A 16 12.07 14.16 -2.59
CA HIS A 16 10.99 13.90 -3.53
C HIS A 16 9.97 12.97 -2.92
N THR A 17 8.72 13.42 -2.79
CA THR A 17 7.60 12.58 -2.36
C THR A 17 6.77 12.15 -3.57
N GLY A 18 6.60 10.84 -3.78
CA GLY A 18 5.79 10.29 -4.87
C GLY A 18 5.17 8.95 -4.50
N ASP A 19 4.29 8.41 -5.33
CA ASP A 19 3.75 7.06 -5.17
C ASP A 19 4.84 5.97 -5.25
N ASN A 20 4.48 4.71 -4.97
CA ASN A 20 5.45 3.62 -5.00
C ASN A 20 5.72 3.07 -6.42
N ALA A 21 5.60 3.91 -7.45
CA ALA A 21 5.92 3.53 -8.81
C ALA A 21 7.44 3.48 -9.04
N THR A 22 7.91 2.48 -9.79
CA THR A 22 9.32 2.34 -10.19
C THR A 22 9.80 3.47 -11.09
N SER A 23 8.89 4.11 -11.85
CA SER A 23 9.18 5.29 -12.66
C SER A 23 9.74 6.46 -11.84
N ASN A 24 9.38 6.56 -10.55
CA ASN A 24 9.94 7.57 -9.65
C ASN A 24 11.44 7.34 -9.37
N ASN A 25 11.92 6.09 -9.42
CA ASN A 25 13.35 5.79 -9.32
C ASN A 25 14.08 6.34 -10.55
N THR A 26 13.59 6.01 -11.75
CA THR A 26 14.16 6.48 -13.02
C THR A 26 14.18 8.01 -13.10
N CYS A 27 13.11 8.67 -12.62
CA CYS A 27 13.04 10.12 -12.54
C CYS A 27 14.17 10.70 -11.67
N LEU A 28 14.33 10.18 -10.45
CA LEU A 28 15.33 10.67 -9.50
C LEU A 28 16.77 10.37 -9.93
N GLU A 29 17.01 9.24 -10.58
CA GLU A 29 18.30 8.92 -11.21
C GLU A 29 18.64 9.92 -12.32
N SER A 30 17.65 10.29 -13.15
CA SER A 30 17.86 11.32 -14.17
C SER A 30 18.12 12.69 -13.56
N ILE A 31 17.50 13.02 -12.42
CA ILE A 31 17.75 14.29 -11.72
C ILE A 31 19.15 14.30 -11.12
N ALA A 32 19.56 13.23 -10.43
CA ALA A 32 20.89 13.10 -9.84
C ALA A 32 21.99 13.29 -10.88
N ARG A 33 21.86 12.64 -12.04
CA ARG A 33 22.80 12.78 -13.15
C ARG A 33 22.93 14.23 -13.62
N ARG A 34 21.81 14.94 -13.81
CA ARG A 34 21.82 16.35 -14.23
C ARG A 34 22.43 17.27 -13.17
N LEU A 35 22.17 17.01 -11.89
CA LEU A 35 22.78 17.77 -10.78
C LEU A 35 24.30 17.57 -10.75
N LYS A 36 24.77 16.35 -11.01
CA LYS A 36 26.20 16.05 -11.12
C LYS A 36 26.83 16.72 -12.34
N GLU A 37 26.21 16.60 -13.51
CA GLU A 37 26.72 17.14 -14.77
C GLU A 37 26.76 18.68 -14.77
N ASN A 38 25.70 19.34 -14.29
CA ASN A 38 25.56 20.80 -14.43
C ASN A 38 26.15 21.57 -13.24
N LEU A 39 26.14 20.99 -12.04
CA LEU A 39 26.46 21.71 -10.79
C LEU A 39 27.51 20.97 -9.93
N ASN A 40 27.98 19.80 -10.36
CA ASN A 40 28.84 18.91 -9.57
C ASN A 40 28.27 18.58 -8.17
N ILE A 41 26.94 18.49 -8.05
CA ILE A 41 26.26 18.13 -6.82
C ILE A 41 26.04 16.62 -6.78
N ASP A 42 26.53 15.97 -5.72
CA ASP A 42 26.22 14.57 -5.44
C ASP A 42 24.85 14.45 -4.79
N TYR A 43 23.91 13.85 -5.52
CA TYR A 43 22.54 13.64 -5.07
C TYR A 43 22.22 12.15 -5.10
N ASP A 44 21.94 11.56 -3.94
CA ASP A 44 21.60 10.14 -3.80
C ASP A 44 20.09 9.93 -4.03
N PRO A 45 19.66 9.33 -5.15
CA PRO A 45 18.23 9.16 -5.47
C PRO A 45 17.47 8.38 -4.40
N LYS A 46 18.11 7.37 -3.80
CA LYS A 46 17.46 6.46 -2.84
C LYS A 46 17.22 7.16 -1.52
N LYS A 47 18.22 7.90 -1.02
CA LYS A 47 18.10 8.65 0.25
C LYS A 47 17.09 9.79 0.17
N HIS A 48 16.93 10.40 -1.00
CA HIS A 48 16.05 11.55 -1.17
C HIS A 48 14.63 11.17 -1.67
N ARG A 49 14.35 9.87 -1.86
CA ARG A 49 13.01 9.38 -2.21
C ARG A 49 12.19 9.12 -0.94
N ILE A 50 11.07 9.83 -0.81
CA ILE A 50 10.03 9.59 0.19
C ILE A 50 8.81 8.99 -0.53
N ARG A 51 8.26 7.89 0.01
CA ARG A 51 7.02 7.32 -0.51
C ARG A 51 5.83 8.09 0.07
N CYS A 52 4.84 8.37 -0.77
CA CYS A 52 3.64 9.11 -0.40
C CYS A 52 2.82 8.30 0.61
N ILE A 53 2.66 8.85 1.81
CA ILE A 53 1.91 8.20 2.90
C ILE A 53 0.46 7.86 2.50
N GLY A 54 -0.19 8.71 1.70
CA GLY A 54 -1.53 8.44 1.18
C GLY A 54 -1.58 7.19 0.30
N HIS A 55 -0.56 7.00 -0.54
CA HIS A 55 -0.44 5.80 -1.36
C HIS A 55 -0.21 4.55 -0.49
N ILE A 56 0.65 4.64 0.54
CA ILE A 56 0.89 3.56 1.50
C ILE A 56 -0.40 3.16 2.23
N ILE A 57 -1.17 4.14 2.72
CA ILE A 57 -2.45 3.90 3.41
C ILE A 57 -3.44 3.24 2.47
N ASN A 58 -3.56 3.73 1.24
CA ASN A 58 -4.47 3.19 0.25
C ASN A 58 -4.12 1.73 -0.13
N VAL A 59 -2.85 1.43 -0.40
CA VAL A 59 -2.42 0.05 -0.67
C VAL A 59 -2.63 -0.84 0.56
N SER A 60 -2.34 -0.34 1.77
CA SER A 60 -2.60 -1.08 3.02
C SER A 60 -4.08 -1.36 3.24
N LEU A 61 -4.94 -0.39 2.90
CA LEU A 61 -6.39 -0.55 2.98
C LEU A 61 -6.88 -1.54 1.92
N GLN A 62 -6.35 -1.51 0.71
CA GLN A 62 -6.67 -2.50 -0.31
C GLN A 62 -6.22 -3.91 0.11
N ALA A 63 -5.02 -4.06 0.68
CA ALA A 63 -4.57 -5.32 1.27
C ALA A 63 -5.57 -5.83 2.32
N PHE A 64 -5.98 -4.94 3.22
CA PHE A 64 -6.88 -5.25 4.32
C PHE A 64 -8.31 -5.56 3.85
N LEU A 65 -8.80 -4.83 2.85
CA LEU A 65 -10.16 -4.94 2.36
C LEU A 65 -10.33 -5.99 1.28
N LEU A 66 -9.28 -6.38 0.55
CA LEU A 66 -9.37 -7.24 -0.65
C LEU A 66 -8.50 -8.51 -0.54
N GLY A 67 -7.63 -8.62 0.45
CA GLY A 67 -6.81 -9.81 0.68
C GLY A 67 -7.64 -10.99 1.14
N SER A 68 -8.14 -11.80 0.21
CA SER A 68 -8.85 -13.06 0.49
C SER A 68 -7.90 -14.24 0.76
N SER A 69 -6.60 -14.08 0.48
CA SER A 69 -5.56 -15.09 0.72
C SER A 69 -4.25 -14.47 1.25
N ASN A 70 -3.34 -15.32 1.74
CA ASN A 70 -2.01 -14.88 2.18
C ASN A 70 -1.20 -14.26 1.02
N GLU A 71 -1.31 -14.81 -0.18
CA GLU A 71 -0.61 -14.35 -1.38
C GLU A 71 -1.06 -12.94 -1.77
N ALA A 72 -2.37 -12.66 -1.70
CA ALA A 72 -2.92 -11.34 -1.97
C ALA A 72 -2.46 -10.30 -0.92
N LEU A 73 -2.33 -10.72 0.34
CA LEU A 73 -1.78 -9.86 1.41
C LEU A 73 -0.29 -9.59 1.20
N ILE A 74 0.51 -10.61 0.85
CA ILE A 74 1.94 -10.49 0.54
C ILE A 74 2.16 -9.50 -0.61
N ALA A 75 1.44 -9.68 -1.72
CA ALA A 75 1.56 -8.81 -2.89
C ALA A 75 1.22 -7.35 -2.58
N ALA A 76 0.21 -7.12 -1.74
CA ALA A 76 -0.16 -5.78 -1.33
C ALA A 76 0.85 -5.17 -0.32
N PHE A 77 1.45 -5.96 0.56
CA PHE A 77 2.55 -5.49 1.41
C PHE A 77 3.78 -5.13 0.59
N GLU A 78 4.16 -5.93 -0.41
CA GLU A 78 5.25 -5.63 -1.33
C GLU A 78 4.99 -4.36 -2.16
N ALA A 79 3.74 -4.18 -2.62
CA ALA A 79 3.34 -2.97 -3.32
C ALA A 79 3.38 -1.72 -2.41
N ALA A 80 3.14 -1.86 -1.11
CA ALA A 80 3.24 -0.76 -0.15
C ALA A 80 4.69 -0.51 0.29
N SER A 81 5.51 -1.54 0.46
CA SER A 81 6.81 -1.44 1.11
C SER A 81 7.80 -2.50 0.63
N GLU A 82 9.07 -2.12 0.52
CA GLU A 82 10.19 -3.05 0.27
C GLU A 82 10.62 -3.82 1.54
N ALA A 83 9.97 -3.59 2.69
CA ALA A 83 10.26 -4.32 3.92
C ALA A 83 9.96 -5.83 3.76
N THR A 84 10.65 -6.68 4.52
CA THR A 84 10.47 -8.14 4.48
C THR A 84 9.01 -8.53 4.72
N SER A 85 8.35 -8.91 3.62
CA SER A 85 6.91 -9.24 3.57
C SER A 85 6.53 -10.30 4.60
N GLU A 86 7.42 -11.26 4.83
CA GLU A 86 7.23 -12.35 5.80
C GLU A 86 7.07 -11.86 7.25
N TYR A 87 7.87 -10.88 7.70
CA TYR A 87 7.75 -10.34 9.06
C TYR A 87 6.44 -9.56 9.26
N LEU A 88 6.04 -8.77 8.25
CA LEU A 88 4.79 -8.03 8.28
C LEU A 88 3.58 -8.98 8.25
N LEU A 89 3.64 -10.04 7.46
CA LEU A 89 2.60 -11.07 7.39
C LEU A 89 2.44 -11.79 8.74
N ILE A 90 3.54 -12.17 9.39
CA ILE A 90 3.53 -12.80 10.73
C ILE A 90 2.92 -11.86 11.78
N ARG A 91 3.31 -10.57 11.78
CA ARG A 91 2.74 -9.57 12.71
C ARG A 91 1.25 -9.39 12.48
N PHE A 92 0.83 -9.32 11.22
CA PHE A 92 -0.57 -9.15 10.84
C PHE A 92 -1.42 -10.36 11.21
N SER A 93 -0.94 -11.58 10.92
CA SER A 93 -1.60 -12.83 11.31
C SER A 93 -1.72 -12.96 12.83
N GLN A 94 -0.67 -12.59 13.59
CA GLN A 94 -0.70 -12.53 15.05
C GLN A 94 -1.74 -11.51 15.57
N ALA A 95 -1.87 -10.34 14.95
CA ALA A 95 -2.85 -9.34 15.35
C ALA A 95 -4.30 -9.82 15.14
N LEU A 96 -4.58 -10.47 14.01
CA LEU A 96 -5.90 -11.04 13.70
C LEU A 96 -6.27 -12.20 14.65
N THR A 97 -5.32 -13.09 14.93
CA THR A 97 -5.54 -14.24 15.83
C THR A 97 -5.67 -13.80 17.31
N THR A 98 -4.94 -12.77 17.74
CA THR A 98 -4.99 -12.24 19.11
C THR A 98 -6.36 -11.67 19.47
N ARG A 99 -7.07 -11.03 18.52
CA ARG A 99 -8.45 -10.54 18.73
C ARG A 99 -9.45 -11.68 18.97
N ARG A 100 -9.23 -12.85 18.37
CA ARG A 100 -10.05 -14.06 18.56
C ARG A 100 -10.02 -14.53 20.01
N ARG A 101 -8.88 -14.39 20.71
CA ARG A 101 -8.73 -14.81 22.13
C ARG A 101 -9.51 -13.94 23.12
N ARG A 102 -9.76 -12.66 22.82
CA ARG A 102 -10.56 -11.77 23.71
C ARG A 102 -12.07 -12.01 23.61
N GLY A 103 -12.58 -12.45 22.46
CA GLY A 103 -14.01 -12.77 22.28
C GLY A 103 -14.41 -14.21 22.64
N ARG A 104 -13.44 -15.14 22.71
CA ARG A 104 -13.70 -16.59 22.79
C ARG A 104 -13.42 -17.20 24.16
N ARG A 105 -13.66 -16.48 25.26
CA ARG A 105 -13.55 -17.03 26.63
C ARG A 105 -14.68 -18.01 27.00
N ARG A 106 -15.35 -18.63 26.01
CA ARG A 106 -16.49 -19.54 26.25
C ARG A 106 -16.56 -20.83 25.43
N LEU A 107 -15.64 -21.15 24.52
CA LEU A 107 -15.71 -22.43 23.83
C LEU A 107 -14.34 -23.12 23.74
N SER A 108 -14.41 -24.40 24.12
CA SER A 108 -13.37 -25.40 24.38
C SER A 108 -12.20 -25.43 23.39
N ARG A 109 -11.05 -25.84 23.93
CA ARG A 109 -9.80 -26.17 23.23
C ARG A 109 -10.02 -27.31 22.23
N SER A 110 -9.50 -27.13 21.03
CA SER A 110 -8.91 -28.20 20.22
C SER A 110 -7.70 -27.60 19.51
N ASP A 111 -6.54 -28.19 19.79
CA ASP A 111 -5.24 -27.89 19.17
C ASP A 111 -5.24 -28.42 17.73
N VAL A 112 -5.33 -27.55 16.71
CA VAL A 112 -4.84 -27.78 15.34
C VAL A 112 -4.50 -26.41 14.72
N ASP A 113 -3.25 -26.26 14.30
CA ASP A 113 -2.76 -25.20 13.40
C ASP A 113 -3.06 -25.62 11.95
N GLU A 114 -3.28 -24.68 11.03
CA GLU A 114 -3.81 -24.83 9.65
C GLU A 114 -5.30 -24.52 9.47
N ASP A 115 -5.57 -23.22 9.32
CA ASP A 115 -6.39 -22.67 8.25
C ASP A 115 -6.38 -21.16 8.48
N TYR A 116 -5.50 -20.45 7.77
CA TYR A 116 -5.54 -18.99 7.76
C TYR A 116 -6.82 -18.56 7.04
N LEU A 117 -7.93 -18.50 7.77
CA LEU A 117 -9.22 -17.99 7.28
C LEU A 117 -9.17 -16.48 6.97
N GLY A 118 -8.02 -15.82 7.13
CA GLY A 118 -7.81 -14.40 6.87
C GLY A 118 -8.88 -13.50 7.50
N ILE A 119 -9.24 -12.46 6.75
CA ILE A 119 -10.35 -11.55 7.06
C ILE A 119 -11.73 -12.24 7.00
N GLU A 120 -11.85 -13.37 6.29
CA GLU A 120 -13.09 -14.14 6.25
C GLU A 120 -13.42 -14.77 7.60
N GLY A 121 -12.42 -15.09 8.42
CA GLY A 121 -12.60 -15.62 9.77
C GLY A 121 -13.25 -14.65 10.76
N ILE A 122 -13.40 -13.36 10.41
CA ILE A 122 -13.97 -12.31 11.24
C ILE A 122 -15.26 -11.78 10.57
N PRO A 123 -16.47 -12.08 11.08
CA PRO A 123 -17.72 -11.77 10.38
C PRO A 123 -17.90 -10.31 9.95
N ALA A 124 -17.46 -9.35 10.77
CA ALA A 124 -17.53 -7.93 10.42
C ALA A 124 -16.57 -7.57 9.27
N LEU A 125 -15.37 -8.13 9.25
CA LEU A 125 -14.38 -7.89 8.20
C LEU A 125 -14.73 -8.63 6.91
N ARG A 126 -15.29 -9.85 7.01
CA ARG A 126 -15.86 -10.58 5.87
C ARG A 126 -16.93 -9.76 5.15
N LYS A 127 -17.85 -9.15 5.90
CA LYS A 127 -18.90 -8.27 5.32
C LYS A 127 -18.29 -7.05 4.66
N LEU A 128 -17.33 -6.40 5.32
CA LEU A 128 -16.66 -5.21 4.77
C LEU A 128 -15.88 -5.54 3.48
N HIS A 129 -15.18 -6.68 3.44
CA HIS A 129 -14.53 -7.21 2.24
C HIS A 129 -15.52 -7.46 1.11
N GLY A 130 -16.63 -8.16 1.39
CA GLY A 130 -17.67 -8.40 0.40
C GLY A 130 -18.25 -7.13 -0.20
N LEU A 131 -18.48 -6.09 0.60
CA LEU A 131 -18.92 -4.78 0.13
C LEU A 131 -17.86 -4.06 -0.73
N ALA A 132 -16.59 -4.13 -0.33
CA ALA A 132 -15.48 -3.55 -1.09
C ALA A 132 -15.29 -4.23 -2.44
N VAL A 133 -15.37 -5.57 -2.48
CA VAL A 133 -15.33 -6.36 -3.72
C VAL A 133 -16.54 -6.03 -4.60
N TRP A 134 -17.75 -6.00 -4.02
CA TRP A 134 -18.99 -5.67 -4.75
C TRP A 134 -18.94 -4.28 -5.40
N ALA A 135 -18.40 -3.28 -4.70
CA ALA A 135 -18.25 -1.93 -5.22
C ALA A 135 -17.26 -1.89 -6.41
N ARG A 136 -16.18 -2.67 -6.35
CA ARG A 136 -15.09 -2.63 -7.35
C ARG A 136 -15.32 -3.53 -8.56
N CYS A 137 -16.07 -4.62 -8.44
CA CYS A 137 -16.33 -5.55 -9.53
C CYS A 137 -17.27 -5.02 -10.62
N SER A 138 -17.87 -3.83 -10.45
CA SER A 138 -18.76 -3.19 -11.42
C SER A 138 -18.45 -1.71 -11.54
N SER A 139 -18.30 -1.22 -12.77
CA SER A 139 -18.13 0.22 -13.03
C SER A 139 -19.31 1.04 -12.54
N LEU A 140 -20.53 0.49 -12.61
CA LEU A 140 -21.75 1.12 -12.10
C LEU A 140 -21.72 1.25 -10.56
N ASN A 141 -21.32 0.19 -9.86
CA ASN A 141 -21.27 0.21 -8.39
C ASN A 141 -20.15 1.14 -7.89
N SER A 142 -19.03 1.18 -8.61
CA SER A 142 -17.92 2.08 -8.30
C SER A 142 -18.32 3.55 -8.53
N GLN A 143 -19.08 3.84 -9.60
CA GLN A 143 -19.58 5.19 -9.86
C GLN A 143 -20.61 5.63 -8.82
N LEU A 144 -21.57 4.77 -8.47
CA LEU A 144 -22.57 5.06 -7.43
C LEU A 144 -21.90 5.32 -6.07
N TRP A 145 -20.84 4.59 -5.76
CA TRP A 145 -20.03 4.83 -4.56
C TRP A 145 -19.31 6.18 -4.63
N ASP A 146 -18.67 6.50 -5.76
CA ASP A 146 -17.95 7.76 -5.96
C ASP A 146 -18.90 8.96 -5.84
N ASP A 147 -20.11 8.86 -6.38
CA ASP A 147 -21.12 9.92 -6.35
C ASP A 147 -21.67 10.17 -4.93
N GLU A 148 -21.86 9.12 -4.14
CA GLU A 148 -22.42 9.22 -2.78
C GLU A 148 -21.36 9.59 -1.73
N VAL A 149 -20.16 9.03 -1.84
CA VAL A 149 -19.10 9.16 -0.81
C VAL A 149 -18.08 10.23 -1.17
N GLY A 150 -17.96 10.62 -2.44
CA GLY A 150 -17.01 11.62 -2.91
C GLY A 150 -15.53 11.21 -2.79
N LEU A 151 -15.24 9.92 -2.55
CA LEU A 151 -13.90 9.38 -2.38
C LEU A 151 -13.67 8.20 -3.33
N ARG A 152 -12.73 8.37 -4.26
CA ARG A 152 -12.32 7.29 -5.19
C ARG A 152 -11.54 6.21 -4.47
N LEU A 153 -12.10 4.99 -4.46
CA LEU A 153 -11.32 3.78 -4.22
C LEU A 153 -10.45 3.54 -5.46
N SER A 154 -9.18 3.94 -5.40
CA SER A 154 -8.29 3.98 -6.56
C SER A 154 -8.30 2.65 -7.33
N GLN A 155 -8.51 2.74 -8.64
CA GLN A 155 -8.33 1.66 -9.59
C GLN A 155 -6.89 1.12 -9.48
N ALA A 156 -6.72 -0.17 -9.21
CA ALA A 156 -5.42 -0.81 -9.42
C ALA A 156 -5.23 -1.01 -10.94
N PRO A 157 -3.98 -1.02 -11.45
CA PRO A 157 -3.74 -1.43 -12.82
C PRO A 157 -4.14 -2.90 -12.97
N MET A 158 -4.74 -3.22 -14.12
CA MET A 158 -4.95 -4.61 -14.55
C MET A 158 -3.63 -5.35 -14.70
#